data_AF-A0A290Q4U3-F1
#
_entry.id   AF-A0A290Q4U3-F1
#
_cell.length_a   1.000
_cell.length_b   1.000
_cell.length_c   1.000
_cell.angle_alpha   90.00
_cell.angle_beta   90.00
_cell.angle_gamma   90.00
#
_symmetry.space_group_name_H-M   'P 1'
#
loop_
_entity.id
_entity.type
_entity.pdbx_description
1 polymer ?
#
loop_
_entity_poly.entity_id
_entity_poly.type
_entity_poly.pdbx_seq_one_letter_code
_entity_poly.pdbx_strand_id
1 'polypeptide(L)'
;MEPMPEEFLSRLCARLPHSQPKLAVFPSGAFMIDLTIKQEMHVIEYLPSLGFGVSRAATAVYGWEGVENAFTTTAEVEAYVTELAEGSSKKQESSQTKR
;
A
#
# COMPACT_ATOMS: atom_id res chain seq x y z
N MET A 1 0.07 14.31 11.05
CA MET A 1 0.21 13.27 12.08
C MET A 1 0.89 12.10 11.41
N GLU A 2 1.99 11.61 11.97
CA GLU A 2 2.66 10.43 11.41
C GLU A 2 1.78 9.19 11.61
N PRO A 3 1.69 8.28 10.62
CA PRO A 3 0.93 7.05 10.76
C PRO A 3 1.52 6.15 11.84
N MET A 4 0.66 5.56 12.66
CA MET A 4 1.05 4.50 13.61
C MET A 4 1.01 3.15 12.88
N PRO A 5 2.16 2.51 12.59
CA PRO A 5 2.23 1.33 11.72
C PRO A 5 1.44 0.14 12.27
N GLU A 6 1.45 -0.07 13.58
CA GLU A 6 0.77 -1.19 14.25
C GLU A 6 -0.75 -1.02 14.22
N GLU A 7 -1.24 0.21 14.41
CA GLU A 7 -2.68 0.49 14.28
C GLU A 7 -3.14 0.31 12.85
N PHE A 8 -2.32 0.74 11.89
CA PHE A 8 -2.61 0.56 10.48
C PHE A 8 -2.64 -0.93 10.09
N LEU A 9 -1.64 -1.70 10.53
CA LEU A 9 -1.62 -3.16 10.36
C LEU A 9 -2.87 -3.82 10.96
N SER A 10 -3.25 -3.44 12.18
CA SER A 10 -4.45 -3.98 12.85
C SER A 10 -5.72 -3.73 12.04
N ARG A 11 -5.88 -2.52 11.49
CA ARG A 11 -7.01 -2.17 10.61
C ARG A 11 -7.01 -2.96 9.31
N LEU A 12 -5.83 -3.24 8.73
CA LEU A 12 -5.70 -4.08 7.55
C LEU A 12 -6.06 -5.55 7.86
N CYS A 13 -5.57 -6.11 8.96
CA CYS A 13 -5.91 -7.47 9.40
C CYS A 13 -7.43 -7.64 9.63
N ALA A 14 -8.09 -6.62 10.19
CA ALA A 14 -9.53 -6.65 10.42
C ALA A 14 -10.35 -6.61 9.11
N ARG A 15 -9.92 -5.80 8.12
CA ARG A 15 -10.62 -5.66 6.84
C ARG A 15 -10.31 -6.79 5.85
N LEU A 16 -9.08 -7.29 5.88
CA LEU A 16 -8.54 -8.26 4.93
C LEU A 16 -8.03 -9.50 5.68
N PRO A 17 -8.91 -10.28 6.35
CA PRO A 17 -8.48 -11.38 7.23
C PRO A 17 -7.72 -12.49 6.48
N HIS A 18 -7.89 -12.61 5.16
CA HIS A 18 -7.21 -13.59 4.33
C HIS A 18 -5.87 -13.12 3.76
N SER A 19 -5.50 -11.83 3.93
CA SER A 19 -4.32 -11.27 3.26
C SER A 19 -3.01 -11.43 4.02
N GLN A 20 -3.06 -11.96 5.24
CA GLN A 20 -1.89 -12.20 6.10
C GLN A 20 -0.87 -11.03 6.13
N PRO A 21 -1.30 -9.81 6.52
CA PRO A 21 -0.42 -8.65 6.53
C PRO A 21 0.82 -8.86 7.42
N LYS A 22 2.01 -8.45 6.94
CA LYS A 22 3.27 -8.50 7.71
C LYS A 22 3.95 -7.15 7.72
N LEU A 23 4.23 -6.63 8.91
CA LEU A 23 4.85 -5.31 9.10
C LEU A 23 6.37 -5.42 9.29
N ALA A 24 7.10 -4.54 8.61
CA ALA A 24 8.50 -4.23 8.88
C ALA A 24 8.66 -2.73 9.14
N VAL A 25 9.24 -2.36 10.28
CA VAL A 25 9.47 -0.95 10.67
C VAL A 25 10.95 -0.64 10.62
N PHE A 26 11.32 0.54 10.13
CA PHE A 26 12.70 0.97 9.98
C PHE A 26 13.02 2.13 10.95
N PRO A 27 14.28 2.27 11.41
CA PRO A 27 14.69 3.36 12.31
C PRO A 27 14.43 4.77 11.78
N SER A 28 14.25 4.93 10.46
CA SER A 28 13.94 6.19 9.80
C SER A 28 12.48 6.65 9.98
N GLY A 29 11.62 5.84 10.61
CA GLY A 29 10.17 6.06 10.65
C GLY A 29 9.45 5.55 9.40
N ALA A 30 10.18 5.01 8.42
CA ALA A 30 9.60 4.27 7.31
C ALA A 30 9.06 2.92 7.78
N PHE A 31 8.10 2.37 7.05
CA PHE A 31 7.66 0.99 7.24
C PHE A 31 7.15 0.38 5.94
N MET A 32 7.09 -0.94 5.91
CA MET A 32 6.52 -1.72 4.82
C MET A 32 5.50 -2.72 5.38
N ILE A 33 4.42 -2.95 4.63
CA ILE A 33 3.45 -4.00 4.92
C ILE A 33 3.29 -4.88 3.69
N ASP A 34 3.70 -6.14 3.80
CA ASP A 34 3.42 -7.16 2.79
C ASP A 34 2.00 -7.67 3.00
N LEU A 35 1.23 -7.80 1.93
CA LEU A 35 -0.11 -8.37 1.96
C LEU A 35 -0.37 -9.25 0.74
N THR A 36 -1.08 -10.35 0.91
CA THR A 36 -1.49 -11.24 -0.19
C THR A 36 -2.94 -10.98 -0.58
N ILE A 37 -3.18 -10.48 -1.79
CA ILE A 37 -4.53 -10.28 -2.32
C ILE A 37 -4.72 -11.23 -3.50
N LYS A 38 -5.72 -12.11 -3.44
CA LYS A 38 -6.07 -13.04 -4.55
C LYS A 38 -4.86 -13.78 -5.14
N GLN A 39 -4.00 -14.33 -4.27
CA GLN A 39 -2.76 -15.05 -4.62
C GLN A 39 -1.61 -14.17 -5.16
N GLU A 40 -1.78 -12.85 -5.20
CA GLU A 40 -0.74 -11.90 -5.57
C GLU A 40 -0.26 -11.11 -4.36
N MET A 41 1.06 -11.12 -4.15
CA MET A 41 1.67 -10.33 -3.08
C MET A 41 1.78 -8.87 -3.52
N HIS A 42 1.32 -7.98 -2.64
CA HIS A 42 1.47 -6.55 -2.74
C HIS A 42 2.29 -6.04 -1.56
N VAL A 43 2.93 -4.91 -1.75
CA VAL A 43 3.73 -4.22 -0.74
C VAL A 43 3.15 -2.83 -0.59
N ILE A 44 2.79 -2.47 0.63
CA ILE A 44 2.51 -1.09 1.03
C ILE A 44 3.80 -0.53 1.59
N GLU A 45 4.26 0.60 1.09
CA GLU A 45 5.45 1.31 1.57
C GLU A 45 5.02 2.64 2.17
N TYR A 46 5.59 3.02 3.31
CA TYR A 46 5.51 4.38 3.84
C TYR A 46 6.91 4.95 4.03
N LEU A 47 7.12 6.13 3.47
CA LEU A 47 8.35 6.92 3.62
C LEU A 47 7.97 8.30 4.18
N PRO A 48 8.50 8.74 5.33
CA PRO A 48 8.10 10.01 5.95
C PRO A 48 8.21 11.24 5.03
N SER A 49 9.16 11.23 4.09
CA SER A 49 9.38 12.31 3.13
C SER A 49 8.49 12.25 1.88
N LEU A 50 7.82 11.13 1.62
CA LEU A 50 7.18 10.84 0.32
C LEU A 50 5.72 10.37 0.44
N GLY A 51 5.30 9.87 1.60
CA GLY A 51 3.95 9.33 1.81
C GLY A 51 3.90 7.83 1.54
N PHE A 52 2.78 7.38 0.98
CA PHE A 52 2.48 5.96 0.80
C PHE A 52 2.60 5.52 -0.66
N GLY A 53 3.02 4.28 -0.86
CA GLY A 53 2.99 3.59 -2.14
C GLY A 53 2.39 2.20 -2.00
N VAL A 54 1.66 1.73 -3.02
CA VAL A 54 1.24 0.34 -3.14
C VAL A 54 1.68 -0.21 -4.49
N SER A 55 2.37 -1.33 -4.46
CA SER A 55 2.88 -2.02 -5.64
C SER A 55 2.71 -3.53 -5.52
N ARG A 56 2.59 -4.21 -6.66
CA ARG A 56 2.74 -5.66 -6.72
C ARG A 56 4.19 -6.02 -6.41
N ALA A 57 4.41 -7.03 -5.57
CA ALA A 57 5.76 -7.47 -5.21
C ALA A 57 6.58 -7.93 -6.43
N ALA A 58 5.91 -8.45 -7.46
CA ALA A 58 6.55 -8.87 -8.71
C ALA A 58 7.13 -7.71 -9.55
N THR A 59 6.62 -6.50 -9.35
CA THR A 59 7.05 -5.29 -10.07
C THR A 59 7.76 -4.28 -9.16
N ALA A 60 7.81 -4.55 -7.85
CA ALA A 60 8.50 -3.72 -6.88
C ALA A 60 10.03 -3.78 -7.12
N VAL A 61 10.63 -2.62 -7.39
CA VAL A 61 12.08 -2.47 -7.55
C VAL A 61 12.68 -1.93 -6.26
N TYR A 62 13.74 -2.59 -5.76
CA TYR A 62 14.47 -2.17 -4.56
C TYR A 62 15.08 -0.77 -4.78
N GLY A 63 14.76 0.20 -3.91
CA GLY A 63 15.31 1.55 -3.97
C GLY A 63 14.41 2.65 -4.54
N TRP A 64 13.10 2.40 -4.66
CA TRP A 64 12.09 3.41 -5.02
C TRP A 64 12.21 3.98 -6.45
N GLU A 65 12.00 3.11 -7.42
CA GLU A 65 11.49 3.41 -8.78
C GLU A 65 10.43 2.34 -9.12
N GLY A 66 9.29 2.33 -8.41
CA GLY A 66 8.34 1.23 -8.58
C GLY A 66 7.01 1.35 -7.87
N VAL A 67 6.63 2.54 -7.39
CA VAL A 67 5.29 2.78 -6.82
C VAL A 67 4.28 2.75 -7.97
N GLU A 68 3.44 1.70 -8.03
CA GLU A 68 2.39 1.63 -9.04
C GLU A 68 1.28 2.63 -8.73
N ASN A 69 0.96 2.80 -7.45
CA ASN A 69 -0.11 3.70 -6.98
C ASN A 69 0.35 4.45 -5.72
N ALA A 70 0.29 5.78 -5.74
CA ALA A 70 0.75 6.64 -4.65
C ALA A 70 -0.42 7.23 -3.86
N PHE A 71 -0.25 7.36 -2.54
CA PHE A 71 -1.28 7.85 -1.62
C PHE A 71 -0.70 8.74 -0.53
N THR A 72 -1.55 9.53 0.13
CA THR A 72 -1.14 10.46 1.19
C THR A 72 -1.57 10.01 2.57
N THR A 73 -2.64 9.22 2.67
CA THR A 73 -3.20 8.78 3.95
C THR A 73 -3.37 7.27 4.03
N THR A 74 -3.37 6.72 5.24
CA THR A 74 -3.68 5.30 5.44
C THR A 74 -5.10 4.96 4.97
N ALA A 75 -6.06 5.87 5.10
CA ALA A 75 -7.44 5.64 4.68
C ALA A 75 -7.57 5.41 3.16
N GLU A 76 -6.81 6.17 2.35
CA GLU A 76 -6.75 5.98 0.90
C GLU A 76 -6.14 4.63 0.54
N VAL A 77 -5.06 4.23 1.22
CA VAL A 77 -4.43 2.92 1.03
C VAL A 77 -5.41 1.81 1.40
N GLU A 78 -6.07 1.90 2.56
CA GLU A 78 -7.07 0.93 3.03
C GLU A 78 -8.20 0.75 2.02
N ALA A 79 -8.73 1.85 1.48
CA ALA A 79 -9.77 1.81 0.45
C ALA A 79 -9.26 1.09 -0.80
N TYR A 80 -8.09 1.46 -1.30
CA TYR A 80 -7.49 0.87 -2.50
C TYR A 80 -7.27 -0.65 -2.36
N VAL A 81 -6.63 -1.10 -1.27
CA VAL A 81 -6.36 -2.54 -1.09
C VAL A 81 -7.64 -3.35 -0.82
N THR A 82 -8.67 -2.71 -0.26
CA THR A 82 -10.00 -3.32 -0.12
C THR A 82 -10.66 -3.49 -1.49
N GLU A 83 -10.64 -2.46 -2.34
CA GLU A 83 -11.17 -2.54 -3.69
C GLU A 83 -10.46 -3.61 -4.53
N LEU A 84 -9.13 -3.72 -4.42
CA LEU A 84 -8.35 -4.79 -5.05
C LEU A 84 -8.82 -6.18 -4.59
N ALA A 85 -9.00 -6.36 -3.28
CA ALA A 85 -9.48 -7.60 -2.68
C ALA A 85 -10.92 -7.95 -3.10
N GLU A 86 -11.78 -6.96 -3.27
CA GLU A 86 -13.16 -7.16 -3.73
C GLU A 86 -13.24 -7.38 -5.25
N GLY A 87 -12.26 -6.91 -6.02
CA GLY A 87 -12.22 -7.04 -7.49
C GLY A 87 -12.91 -5.91 -8.22
N SER A 88 -13.14 -4.80 -7.53
CA SER A 88 -13.68 -3.58 -8.11
C SER A 88 -12.59 -2.89 -8.93
N SER A 89 -12.35 -3.38 -10.15
CA SER A 89 -11.41 -2.77 -11.09
C SER A 89 -11.94 -1.44 -11.61
N LYS A 90 -11.68 -0.34 -10.90
CA LYS A 90 -11.60 0.97 -11.55
C LYS A 90 -10.13 1.29 -11.74
N LYS A 91 -9.65 1.09 -12.96
CA LYS A 91 -8.44 1.78 -13.43
C LYS A 91 -8.62 3.26 -13.12
N GLN A 92 -7.90 3.79 -12.14
CA GLN A 92 -7.66 5.22 -12.11
C GLN A 92 -6.78 5.52 -13.32
N GLU A 93 -7.41 5.90 -14.42
CA GLU A 93 -6.74 6.61 -15.50
C GLU A 93 -6.06 7.82 -14.87
N SER A 94 -4.74 7.74 -14.78
CA SER A 94 -3.89 8.88 -14.53
C SER A 94 -4.23 9.94 -15.58
N SER A 95 -4.87 11.01 -15.14
CA SER A 95 -5.06 12.23 -15.91
C SER A 95 -3.70 12.76 -16.33
N GLN A 96 -3.21 12.29 -17.47
CA GLN A 96 -2.11 12.87 -18.20
C GLN A 96 -2.61 14.21 -18.70
N THR A 97 -2.26 15.28 -17.99
CA THR A 97 -2.47 16.67 -18.40
C THR A 97 -1.94 16.84 -19.83
N LYS A 98 -2.86 16.96 -20.80
CA LYS A 98 -2.51 17.46 -22.13
C LYS A 98 -2.26 18.96 -22.00
N ARG A 99 -1.02 19.30 -22.39
CA ARG A 99 -0.42 20.60 -22.72
C ARG A 99 -1.37 21.78 -22.90
#